data_AF-A0A4S2F094-F1
#
_entry.id   AF-A0A4S2F094-F1
#
_cell.length_a   1.000
_cell.length_b   1.000
_cell.length_c   1.000
_cell.angle_alpha   90.00
_cell.angle_beta   90.00
_cell.angle_gamma   90.00
#
_symmetry.space_group_name_H-M   'P 1'
#
loop_
_entity.id
_entity.type
_entity.pdbx_description
1 polymer ?
#
loop_
_entity_poly.entity_id
_entity_poly.type
_entity_poly.pdbx_seq_one_letter_code
_entity_poly.pdbx_strand_id
1 'polypeptide(L)'
;MIVAIDGPAGSGKSTVARALAAREGFVYLDTGAMYRAVTLKVLKAQVPVTETARVAKLAQEAVIEFVPGAPGEAPQVMLDGKDVTAAIRTAQIDQNVSAVASVPAVRQAMVAQQRAIAKNIDIVAEGRDMGTVVFPDAQVKVFLSADAAARAWRRTIEREGGNAAQPGAQVKDQALYESVLEDIQSRDAQDEANAASPLHPAADATLLDSTRMAPQQVVDAIANLVALAQARQAAIASDNAAASQPSAAEKDAPSQPASTQAAPGANGSDATKAKDAGATGAKAPKTKPGQAPMRPFHNTFDDYYDHGMREFPLPARCVFNVAAGLIYGFSRLYWPWDYEGGQQLIDELKERELGTVMVMNHVSMVEPVITVVMFWRQGLRIRPVFKQEFNKNDLMRWVFSRVGGIPVDRGTADLKAVRRCQRALKRGESILIYPEGTRIRDDDGKAPIHGGFALIAQMAKTDVTPSAVIGVRDVTPEGAHIPRPHRVHFKVGAPLKFGALGVKGRKAQLEAMEAKAMDKVFELRAQLRRDYPGEW
;
A
#
# COMPACT_ATOMS: atom_id res chain seq x y z
N MET A 1 17.56 17.52 -6.85
CA MET A 1 16.36 18.18 -7.38
C MET A 1 15.38 18.42 -6.25
N ILE A 2 14.79 19.61 -6.20
CA ILE A 2 13.83 20.04 -5.19
C ILE A 2 12.51 20.35 -5.89
N VAL A 3 11.45 19.70 -5.43
CA VAL A 3 10.07 20.00 -5.81
C VAL A 3 9.39 20.69 -4.63
N ALA A 4 9.02 21.96 -4.79
CA ALA A 4 8.28 22.73 -3.79
C ALA A 4 6.78 22.69 -4.11
N ILE A 5 5.96 22.25 -3.16
CA ILE A 5 4.49 22.24 -3.26
C ILE A 5 3.92 23.12 -2.15
N ASP A 6 3.46 24.31 -2.53
CA ASP A 6 2.83 25.29 -1.66
C ASP A 6 1.32 25.36 -1.86
N GLY A 7 0.61 25.97 -0.91
CA GLY A 7 -0.83 26.23 -1.03
C GLY A 7 -1.57 26.18 0.30
N PRO A 8 -2.88 26.49 0.31
CA PRO A 8 -3.68 26.59 1.52
C PRO A 8 -3.88 25.25 2.22
N ALA A 9 -4.26 25.28 3.50
CA ALA A 9 -4.59 24.07 4.24
C ALA A 9 -5.77 23.34 3.57
N GLY A 10 -5.72 22.01 3.52
CA GLY A 10 -6.79 21.18 2.95
C GLY A 10 -6.79 21.07 1.41
N SER A 11 -5.86 21.70 0.68
CA SER A 11 -5.77 21.54 -0.79
C SER A 11 -5.25 20.16 -1.25
N GLY A 12 -4.89 19.27 -0.32
CA GLY A 12 -4.40 17.91 -0.63
C GLY A 12 -2.89 17.79 -0.78
N LYS A 13 -2.13 18.85 -0.46
CA LYS A 13 -0.66 18.91 -0.63
C LYS A 13 0.07 17.72 0.00
N SER A 14 -0.18 17.38 1.27
CA SER A 14 0.53 16.28 1.93
C SER A 14 0.29 14.92 1.26
N THR A 15 -0.93 14.69 0.77
CA THR A 15 -1.29 13.47 0.04
C THR A 15 -0.54 13.41 -1.30
N VAL A 16 -0.57 14.52 -2.04
CA VAL A 16 0.08 14.63 -3.36
C VAL A 16 1.61 14.58 -3.23
N ALA A 17 2.19 15.30 -2.29
CA ALA A 17 3.62 15.37 -2.04
C ALA A 17 4.19 14.00 -1.65
N ARG A 18 3.50 13.26 -0.77
CA ARG A 18 3.92 11.91 -0.38
C ARG A 18 3.84 10.93 -1.54
N ALA A 19 2.75 10.98 -2.32
CA ALA A 19 2.58 10.13 -3.48
C ALA A 19 3.63 10.43 -4.58
N LEU A 20 3.92 11.71 -4.81
CA LEU A 20 4.95 12.15 -5.73
C LEU A 20 6.35 11.70 -5.28
N ALA A 21 6.69 11.93 -4.01
CA ALA A 21 7.96 11.51 -3.44
C ALA A 21 8.19 9.99 -3.60
N ALA A 22 7.18 9.18 -3.26
CA ALA A 22 7.24 7.74 -3.42
C ALA A 22 7.39 7.30 -4.89
N ARG A 23 6.76 8.02 -5.82
CA ARG A 23 6.80 7.73 -7.26
C ARG A 23 8.14 8.05 -7.90
N GLU A 24 8.71 9.20 -7.56
CA GLU A 24 9.98 9.69 -8.12
C GLU A 24 11.20 9.20 -7.34
N GLY A 25 10.99 8.53 -6.19
CA GLY A 25 12.07 8.07 -5.31
C GLY A 25 12.72 9.20 -4.51
N PHE A 26 12.02 10.33 -4.33
CA PHE A 26 12.51 11.50 -3.60
C PHE A 26 12.18 11.40 -2.12
N VAL A 27 12.91 12.13 -1.28
CA VAL A 27 12.60 12.26 0.15
C VAL A 27 11.44 13.23 0.35
N TYR A 28 10.40 12.82 1.09
CA TYR A 28 9.30 13.70 1.46
C TYR A 28 9.66 14.53 2.70
N LEU A 29 9.60 15.85 2.57
CA LEU A 29 9.82 16.80 3.66
C LEU A 29 8.49 17.44 4.10
N ASP A 30 7.96 16.99 5.23
CA ASP A 30 6.77 17.55 5.89
C ASP A 30 7.20 18.73 6.78
N THR A 31 7.18 19.95 6.24
CA THR A 31 7.58 21.12 7.02
C THR A 31 6.62 21.44 8.16
N GLY A 32 5.34 21.09 8.00
CA GLY A 32 4.33 21.25 9.05
C GLY A 32 4.65 20.42 10.29
N ALA A 33 5.15 19.20 10.11
CA ALA A 33 5.63 18.36 11.21
C ALA A 33 6.78 19.00 12.00
N MET A 34 7.67 19.76 11.34
CA MET A 34 8.79 20.44 12.03
C MET A 34 8.29 21.51 13.01
N TYR A 35 7.40 22.39 12.55
CA TYR A 35 6.81 23.42 13.42
C TYR A 35 6.01 22.81 14.58
N ARG A 36 5.34 21.68 14.34
CA ARG A 36 4.63 20.92 15.38
C ARG A 36 5.58 20.27 16.38
N ALA A 37 6.73 19.78 15.93
CA ALA A 37 7.77 19.23 16.82
C ALA A 37 8.36 20.33 17.73
N VAL A 38 8.64 21.52 17.17
CA VAL A 38 9.05 22.69 17.99
C VAL A 38 7.95 23.06 18.99
N THR A 39 6.70 23.10 18.55
CA THR A 39 5.54 23.38 19.42
C THR A 39 5.46 22.37 20.57
N LEU A 40 5.66 21.08 20.28
CA LEU A 40 5.72 20.04 21.31
C LEU A 40 6.86 20.28 22.30
N LYS A 41 8.05 20.69 21.83
CA LYS A 41 9.20 21.04 22.70
C LYS A 41 8.86 22.20 23.64
N VAL A 42 8.25 23.26 23.11
CA VAL A 42 7.80 24.45 23.86
C VAL A 42 6.81 24.06 24.95
N LEU A 43 5.79 23.27 24.61
CA LEU A 43 4.77 22.84 25.56
C LEU A 43 5.33 21.89 26.63
N LYS A 44 6.22 20.95 26.26
CA LYS A 44 6.88 20.05 27.22
C LYS A 44 7.80 20.81 28.18
N ALA A 45 8.42 21.89 27.73
CA ALA A 45 9.23 22.78 28.56
C ALA A 45 8.38 23.76 29.41
N GLN A 46 7.04 23.67 29.31
CA GLN A 46 6.09 24.55 30.00
C GLN A 46 6.37 26.05 29.74
N VAL A 47 6.85 26.36 28.54
CA VAL A 47 7.08 27.74 28.10
C VAL A 47 5.80 28.27 27.47
N PRO A 48 5.22 29.39 27.97
CA PRO A 48 4.11 30.03 27.30
C PRO A 48 4.49 30.41 25.86
N VAL A 49 3.61 30.12 24.89
CA VAL A 49 3.86 30.41 23.46
C VAL A 49 4.03 31.90 23.17
N THR A 50 3.62 32.76 24.10
CA THR A 50 3.79 34.22 24.07
C THR A 50 5.21 34.67 24.47
N GLU A 51 6.02 33.82 25.12
CA GLU A 51 7.40 34.13 25.50
C GLU A 51 8.36 33.88 24.32
N THR A 52 8.23 34.71 23.28
CA THR A 52 8.88 34.54 21.97
C THR A 52 10.39 34.30 22.03
N ALA A 53 11.11 34.94 22.97
CA ALA A 53 12.55 34.75 23.14
C ALA A 53 12.92 33.33 23.61
N ARG A 54 12.15 32.74 24.54
CA ARG A 54 12.38 31.37 25.02
C ARG A 54 11.90 30.34 24.00
N VAL A 55 10.79 30.64 23.32
CA VAL A 55 10.30 29.84 22.18
C VAL A 55 11.37 29.76 21.08
N ALA A 56 11.99 30.90 20.73
CA ALA A 56 13.06 30.97 19.75
C ALA A 56 14.29 30.14 20.16
N LYS A 57 14.71 30.24 21.43
CA LYS A 57 15.82 29.43 21.96
C LYS A 57 15.54 27.93 21.83
N LEU A 58 14.35 27.47 22.21
CA LEU A 58 13.98 26.06 22.10
C LEU A 58 13.91 25.57 20.65
N ALA A 59 13.50 26.43 19.71
CA ALA A 59 13.49 26.11 18.29
C ALA A 59 14.90 25.96 17.71
N GLN A 60 15.85 26.80 18.13
CA GLN A 60 17.25 26.71 17.73
C GLN A 60 17.94 25.45 18.28
N GLU A 61 17.56 25.02 19.49
CA GLU A 61 18.06 23.80 20.15
C GLU A 61 17.36 22.52 19.68
N ALA A 62 16.27 22.60 18.92
CA ALA A 62 15.53 21.43 18.47
C ALA A 62 16.31 20.67 17.39
N VAL A 63 16.62 19.39 17.64
CA VAL A 63 17.15 18.51 16.60
C VAL A 63 16.00 17.70 16.03
N ILE A 64 15.63 17.98 14.78
CA ILE A 64 14.51 17.34 14.09
C ILE A 64 15.05 16.47 12.96
N GLU A 65 14.70 15.19 12.97
CA GLU A 65 15.09 14.24 11.94
C GLU A 65 13.86 13.54 11.38
N PHE A 66 13.86 13.32 10.07
CA PHE A 66 12.86 12.51 9.39
C PHE A 66 13.46 11.15 9.09
N VAL A 67 12.97 10.13 9.79
CA VAL A 67 13.36 8.74 9.51
C VAL A 67 12.38 8.19 8.47
N PRO A 68 12.85 7.71 7.31
CA PRO A 68 11.99 7.13 6.30
C PRO A 68 11.11 6.02 6.90
N GLY A 69 9.80 6.12 6.70
CA GLY A 69 8.86 5.06 7.06
C GLY A 69 9.00 3.85 6.13
N ALA A 70 8.31 2.75 6.44
CA ALA A 70 8.17 1.65 5.50
C ALA A 70 7.49 2.13 4.19
N PRO A 71 7.65 1.43 3.05
CA PRO A 71 7.00 1.83 1.80
C PRO A 71 5.49 2.04 1.99
N GLY A 72 5.02 3.28 1.74
CA GLY A 72 3.62 3.70 1.93
C GLY A 72 3.31 4.38 3.27
N GLU A 73 4.24 4.41 4.22
CA GLU A 73 4.10 5.11 5.49
C GLU A 73 4.66 6.54 5.42
N ALA A 74 4.09 7.45 6.21
CA ALA A 74 4.68 8.76 6.41
C ALA A 74 6.00 8.62 7.18
N PRO A 75 7.00 9.49 6.95
CA PRO A 75 8.24 9.47 7.70
C PRO A 75 7.96 9.63 9.20
N GLN A 76 8.73 8.91 10.02
CA GLN A 76 8.76 9.12 11.45
C GLN A 76 9.46 10.45 11.75
N VAL A 77 8.94 11.18 12.72
CA VAL A 77 9.47 12.48 13.13
C VAL A 77 10.16 12.30 14.47
N MET A 78 11.47 12.45 14.46
CA MET A 78 12.29 12.40 15.66
C MET A 78 12.54 13.83 16.15
N LEU A 79 12.39 14.05 17.46
CA LEU A 79 12.74 15.30 18.13
C LEU A 79 13.69 14.98 19.28
N ASP A 80 14.90 15.53 19.23
CA ASP A 80 15.96 15.29 20.21
C ASP A 80 16.19 13.79 20.46
N GLY A 81 16.21 13.01 19.37
CA GLY A 81 16.40 11.55 19.39
C GLY A 81 15.17 10.71 19.81
N LYS A 82 14.00 11.32 20.02
CA LYS A 82 12.77 10.61 20.42
C LYS A 82 11.70 10.66 19.33
N ASP A 83 11.03 9.54 19.08
CA ASP A 83 9.89 9.50 18.16
C ASP A 83 8.73 10.32 18.74
N VAL A 84 8.33 11.36 18.00
CA VAL A 84 7.21 12.25 18.34
C VAL A 84 6.09 12.22 17.30
N THR A 85 6.12 11.28 16.36
CA THR A 85 5.21 11.19 15.20
C THR A 85 3.73 11.27 15.58
N ALA A 86 3.33 10.59 16.66
CA ALA A 86 1.96 10.66 17.16
C ALA A 86 1.71 11.91 18.04
N ALA A 87 2.71 12.29 18.85
CA ALA A 87 2.60 13.37 19.83
C ALA A 87 2.42 14.76 19.17
N ILE A 88 2.93 14.95 17.95
CA ILE A 88 2.80 16.21 17.19
C ILE A 88 1.43 16.39 16.50
N ARG A 89 0.54 15.38 16.56
CA ARG A 89 -0.77 15.37 15.89
C ARG A 89 -1.96 15.50 16.85
N THR A 90 -1.73 16.02 18.06
CA THR A 90 -2.79 16.24 19.04
C THR A 90 -3.47 17.60 18.84
N ALA A 91 -4.72 17.72 19.29
CA ALA A 91 -5.48 18.97 19.25
C ALA A 91 -4.76 20.12 19.99
N GLN A 92 -4.05 19.81 21.07
CA GLN A 92 -3.26 20.80 21.81
C GLN A 92 -2.13 21.39 20.95
N ILE A 93 -1.48 20.58 20.12
CA ILE A 93 -0.46 21.05 19.18
C ILE A 93 -1.10 21.89 18.07
N ASP A 94 -2.23 21.44 17.51
CA ASP A 94 -2.98 22.20 16.49
C ASP A 94 -3.36 23.60 16.96
N GLN A 95 -3.75 23.75 18.23
CA GLN A 95 -4.14 25.04 18.81
C GLN A 95 -2.96 26.01 18.99
N ASN A 96 -1.73 25.51 19.17
CA ASN A 96 -0.57 26.32 19.54
C ASN A 96 0.43 26.53 18.41
N VAL A 97 0.42 25.68 17.37
CA VAL A 97 1.44 25.70 16.32
C VAL A 97 1.47 27.01 15.53
N SER A 98 0.31 27.66 15.33
CA SER A 98 0.25 28.95 14.61
C SER A 98 1.00 30.06 15.35
N ALA A 99 0.80 30.17 16.67
CA ALA A 99 1.50 31.14 17.51
C ALA A 99 3.02 30.93 17.50
N VAL A 100 3.45 29.67 17.60
CA VAL A 100 4.88 29.31 17.55
C VAL A 100 5.49 29.58 16.17
N ALA A 101 4.81 29.19 15.09
CA ALA A 101 5.29 29.40 13.72
C ALA A 101 5.35 30.88 13.31
N SER A 102 4.54 31.73 13.95
CA SER A 102 4.53 33.18 13.72
C SER A 102 5.74 33.90 14.33
N VAL A 103 6.54 33.25 15.16
CA VAL A 103 7.77 33.84 15.73
C VAL A 103 8.89 33.84 14.68
N PRO A 104 9.42 35.01 14.26
CA PRO A 104 10.39 35.09 13.17
C PRO A 104 11.66 34.25 13.40
N ALA A 105 12.17 34.22 14.63
CA ALA A 105 13.37 33.46 14.97
C ALA A 105 13.15 31.92 14.92
N VAL A 106 11.93 31.44 15.20
CA VAL A 106 11.57 30.03 15.02
C VAL A 106 11.62 29.67 13.54
N ARG A 107 11.01 30.52 12.71
CA ARG A 107 11.00 30.37 11.25
C ARG A 107 12.40 30.37 10.66
N GLN A 108 13.28 31.28 11.09
CA GLN A 108 14.69 31.29 10.69
C GLN A 108 15.39 29.96 11.02
N ALA A 109 15.19 29.42 12.23
CA ALA A 109 15.76 28.13 12.62
C ALA A 109 15.22 26.97 11.77
N MET A 110 13.91 26.94 11.51
CA MET A 110 13.28 25.90 10.68
C MET A 110 13.75 25.95 9.22
N VAL A 111 13.84 27.15 8.62
CA VAL A 111 14.36 27.33 7.26
C VAL A 111 15.80 26.84 7.14
N ALA A 112 16.64 27.14 8.14
CA ALA A 112 18.03 26.65 8.16
C ALA A 112 18.08 25.12 8.18
N GLN A 113 17.27 24.47 9.01
CA GLN A 113 17.20 23.00 9.07
C GLN A 113 16.62 22.38 7.80
N GLN A 114 15.57 22.95 7.22
CA GLN A 114 14.96 22.48 5.97
C GLN A 114 15.97 22.50 4.81
N ARG A 115 16.74 23.60 4.69
CA ARG A 115 17.81 23.71 3.69
C ARG A 115 18.94 22.73 3.94
N ALA A 116 19.30 22.48 5.21
CA ALA A 116 20.31 21.48 5.55
C ALA A 116 19.87 20.06 5.16
N ILE A 117 18.60 19.70 5.43
CA ILE A 117 18.02 18.40 5.05
C ILE A 117 18.02 18.22 3.52
N ALA A 118 17.69 19.27 2.77
CA ALA A 118 17.62 19.23 1.31
C ALA A 118 18.98 19.10 0.61
N LYS A 119 20.10 19.28 1.34
CA LYS A 119 21.42 19.34 0.74
C LYS A 119 21.82 17.97 0.17
N ASN A 120 22.17 17.94 -1.12
CA ASN A 120 22.66 16.78 -1.86
C ASN A 120 21.67 15.60 -1.98
N ILE A 121 20.38 15.83 -1.79
CA ILE A 121 19.35 14.81 -1.98
C ILE A 121 18.20 15.34 -2.83
N ASP A 122 17.46 14.44 -3.46
CA ASP A 122 16.23 14.78 -4.16
C ASP A 122 15.06 14.81 -3.18
N ILE A 123 14.31 15.92 -3.13
CA ILE A 123 13.21 16.10 -2.17
C ILE A 123 11.93 16.60 -2.81
N VAL A 124 10.81 16.22 -2.19
CA VAL A 124 9.51 16.89 -2.34
C VAL A 124 9.20 17.59 -1.03
N ALA A 125 9.28 18.91 -1.02
CA ALA A 125 8.99 19.76 0.13
C ALA A 125 7.57 20.31 0.04
N GLU A 126 6.78 20.11 1.10
CA GLU A 126 5.41 20.61 1.20
C GLU A 126 5.32 21.70 2.27
N GLY A 127 4.65 22.81 1.96
CA GLY A 127 4.48 23.91 2.90
C GLY A 127 3.60 25.04 2.38
N ARG A 128 3.92 26.27 2.81
CA ARG A 128 3.20 27.50 2.43
C ARG A 128 4.08 28.47 1.63
N ASP A 129 5.38 28.34 1.76
CA ASP A 129 6.40 29.28 1.32
C ASP A 129 7.69 28.56 0.86
N MET A 130 7.57 27.30 0.45
CA MET A 130 8.68 26.46 0.01
C MET A 130 9.33 27.02 -1.24
N GLY A 131 8.54 27.44 -2.23
CA GLY A 131 9.04 27.99 -3.50
C GLY A 131 9.41 29.48 -3.45
N THR A 132 8.99 30.20 -2.41
CA THR A 132 9.24 31.65 -2.26
C THR A 132 10.37 31.97 -1.29
N VAL A 133 10.45 31.27 -0.15
CA VAL A 133 11.38 31.59 0.94
C VAL A 133 12.39 30.47 1.16
N VAL A 134 11.93 29.22 1.31
CA VAL A 134 12.81 28.12 1.75
C VAL A 134 13.72 27.66 0.62
N PHE A 135 13.14 27.39 -0.55
CA PHE A 135 13.79 26.92 -1.76
C PHE A 135 13.41 27.81 -2.96
N PRO A 136 13.85 29.08 -2.97
CA PRO A 136 13.60 30.00 -4.08
C PRO A 136 14.23 29.52 -5.39
N ASP A 137 15.20 28.60 -5.34
CA ASP A 137 15.84 27.99 -6.51
C ASP A 137 15.35 26.54 -6.78
N ALA A 138 14.21 26.14 -6.20
CA ALA A 138 13.62 24.84 -6.48
C ALA A 138 13.35 24.66 -7.98
N GLN A 139 13.72 23.51 -8.54
CA GLN A 139 13.59 23.25 -9.98
C GLN A 139 12.14 23.09 -10.44
N VAL A 140 11.27 22.65 -9.53
CA VAL A 140 9.83 22.58 -9.76
C VAL A 140 9.14 23.26 -8.59
N LYS A 141 8.29 24.24 -8.89
CA LYS A 141 7.46 24.94 -7.90
C LYS A 141 6.01 24.82 -8.33
N VAL A 142 5.17 24.36 -7.42
CA VAL A 142 3.73 24.20 -7.64
C VAL A 142 2.99 24.90 -6.52
N PHE A 143 2.01 25.71 -6.89
CA PHE A 143 1.04 26.24 -5.94
C PHE A 143 -0.28 25.50 -6.14
N LEU A 144 -0.56 24.57 -5.22
CA LEU A 144 -1.73 23.70 -5.24
C LEU A 144 -2.91 24.36 -4.52
N SER A 145 -3.89 24.83 -5.28
CA SER A 145 -5.12 25.45 -4.77
C SER A 145 -6.33 24.51 -4.86
N ALA A 146 -7.38 24.89 -4.15
CA ALA A 146 -8.74 24.35 -4.29
C ALA A 146 -9.73 25.31 -3.62
N ASP A 147 -10.97 25.35 -4.10
CA ASP A 147 -12.03 26.14 -3.48
C ASP A 147 -12.23 25.76 -2.01
N ALA A 148 -12.55 26.74 -1.15
CA ALA A 148 -12.78 26.51 0.27
C ALA A 148 -13.87 25.46 0.53
N ALA A 149 -14.95 25.49 -0.25
CA ALA A 149 -16.02 24.48 -0.19
C ALA A 149 -15.51 23.07 -0.53
N ALA A 150 -14.67 22.92 -1.56
CA ALA A 150 -14.11 21.63 -1.92
C ALA A 150 -13.16 21.09 -0.84
N ARG A 151 -12.36 21.98 -0.22
CA ARG A 151 -11.47 21.62 0.89
C ARG A 151 -12.25 21.23 2.15
N ALA A 152 -13.30 21.98 2.48
CA ALA A 152 -14.20 21.68 3.58
C ALA A 152 -14.88 20.32 3.38
N TRP A 153 -15.43 20.08 2.19
CA TRP A 153 -16.07 18.82 1.83
C TRP A 153 -15.14 17.62 1.98
N ARG A 154 -13.89 17.71 1.47
CA ARG A 154 -12.88 16.64 1.63
C ARG A 154 -12.59 16.36 3.10
N ARG A 155 -12.40 17.43 3.89
CA ARG A 155 -12.05 17.37 5.31
C ARG A 155 -13.18 16.80 6.15
N THR A 156 -14.43 17.13 5.83
CA THR A 156 -15.61 16.57 6.50
C THR A 156 -15.74 15.09 6.24
N ILE A 157 -15.60 14.64 4.99
CA ILE A 157 -15.63 13.20 4.65
C ILE A 157 -14.52 12.44 5.39
N GLU A 158 -13.31 13.00 5.49
CA GLU A 158 -12.23 12.41 6.29
C GLU A 158 -12.59 12.28 7.78
N ARG A 159 -13.20 13.32 8.37
CA ARG A 159 -13.63 13.31 9.78
C ARG A 159 -14.76 12.31 10.05
N GLU A 160 -15.63 12.10 9.07
CA GLU A 160 -16.68 11.07 9.10
C GLU A 160 -16.12 9.64 8.89
N GLY A 161 -14.81 9.49 8.68
CA GLY A 161 -14.14 8.21 8.41
C GLY A 161 -14.36 7.69 7.00
N GLY A 162 -14.88 8.52 6.09
CA GLY A 162 -15.03 8.23 4.67
C GLY A 162 -13.78 8.57 3.86
N ASN A 163 -13.82 8.29 2.56
CA ASN A 163 -12.75 8.61 1.62
C ASN A 163 -13.28 9.58 0.55
N ALA A 164 -12.81 10.83 0.57
CA ALA A 164 -13.22 11.86 -0.39
C ALA A 164 -12.81 11.54 -1.85
N ALA A 165 -11.89 10.60 -2.05
CA ALA A 165 -11.52 10.09 -3.38
C ALA A 165 -12.47 9.00 -3.90
N GLN A 166 -13.44 8.53 -3.09
CA GLN A 166 -14.42 7.53 -3.51
C GLN A 166 -15.52 8.18 -4.39
N PRO A 167 -15.84 7.59 -5.56
CA PRO A 167 -16.97 8.04 -6.36
C PRO A 167 -18.28 7.99 -5.56
N GLY A 168 -19.00 9.11 -5.51
CA GLY A 168 -20.28 9.21 -4.79
C GLY A 168 -20.16 9.45 -3.29
N ALA A 169 -18.98 9.77 -2.76
CA ALA A 169 -18.85 10.22 -1.38
C ALA A 169 -19.76 11.43 -1.12
N GLN A 170 -20.45 11.45 0.02
CA GLN A 170 -21.30 12.57 0.43
C GLN A 170 -21.05 12.87 1.91
N VAL A 171 -21.16 14.15 2.24
CA VAL A 171 -21.20 14.62 3.62
C VAL A 171 -22.47 14.08 4.26
N LYS A 172 -22.34 13.41 5.41
CA LYS A 172 -23.46 12.89 6.19
C LYS A 172 -23.92 13.90 7.24
N ASP A 173 -22.99 14.67 7.79
CA ASP A 173 -23.21 15.68 8.81
C ASP A 173 -23.00 17.08 8.22
N GLN A 174 -24.12 17.71 7.85
CA GLN A 174 -24.12 19.05 7.26
C GLN A 174 -23.64 20.12 8.26
N ALA A 175 -23.94 19.98 9.54
CA ALA A 175 -23.50 20.93 10.57
C ALA A 175 -21.98 20.86 10.77
N LEU A 176 -21.42 19.65 10.73
CA LEU A 176 -19.96 19.47 10.71
C LEU A 176 -19.33 20.14 9.48
N TYR A 177 -19.91 19.98 8.29
CA TYR A 177 -19.42 20.65 7.09
C TYR A 177 -19.40 22.18 7.21
N GLU A 178 -20.46 22.79 7.71
CA GLU A 178 -20.53 24.24 7.90
C GLU A 178 -19.45 24.74 8.87
N SER A 179 -19.29 24.06 10.02
CA SER A 179 -18.23 24.40 10.98
C SER A 179 -16.82 24.27 10.39
N VAL A 180 -16.58 23.22 9.58
CA VAL A 180 -15.29 22.99 8.93
C VAL A 180 -15.02 24.03 7.84
N LEU A 181 -16.06 24.49 7.14
CA LEU A 181 -15.95 25.53 6.13
C LEU A 181 -15.58 26.88 6.76
N GLU A 182 -16.27 27.26 7.84
CA GLU A 182 -15.96 28.48 8.60
C GLU A 182 -14.52 28.45 9.14
N ASP A 183 -14.11 27.31 9.73
CA ASP A 183 -12.73 27.09 10.20
C ASP A 183 -11.71 27.28 9.08
N ILE A 184 -11.97 26.76 7.89
CA ILE A 184 -11.08 26.86 6.73
C ILE A 184 -10.99 28.32 6.24
N GLN A 185 -12.13 28.98 6.08
CA GLN A 185 -12.18 30.37 5.62
C GLN A 185 -11.48 31.32 6.60
N SER A 186 -11.69 31.12 7.91
CA SER A 186 -11.01 31.89 8.95
C SER A 186 -9.50 31.72 8.89
N ARG A 187 -9.03 30.48 8.70
CA ARG A 187 -7.59 30.19 8.57
C ARG A 187 -6.99 30.79 7.31
N ASP A 188 -7.67 30.69 6.17
CA ASP A 188 -7.18 31.26 4.92
C ASP A 188 -7.04 32.79 5.05
N ALA A 189 -8.02 33.48 5.66
CA ALA A 189 -7.93 34.91 5.93
C ALA A 189 -6.77 35.27 6.87
N GLN A 190 -6.51 34.44 7.89
CA GLN A 190 -5.36 34.61 8.78
C GLN A 190 -4.02 34.38 8.08
N ASP A 191 -3.94 33.37 7.21
CA ASP A 191 -2.74 33.03 6.44
C ASP A 191 -2.41 34.12 5.40
N GLU A 192 -3.43 34.72 4.77
CA GLU A 192 -3.29 35.87 3.86
C GLU A 192 -2.84 37.13 4.60
N ALA A 193 -3.36 37.36 5.81
CA ALA A 193 -3.00 38.51 6.65
C ALA A 193 -1.63 38.37 7.35
N ASN A 194 -1.00 37.18 7.32
CA ASN A 194 0.25 36.93 8.03
C ASN A 194 1.45 37.58 7.32
N ALA A 195 1.90 38.71 7.85
CA ALA A 195 3.02 39.48 7.31
C ALA A 195 4.38 38.72 7.30
N ALA A 196 4.57 37.71 8.15
CA ALA A 196 5.84 36.97 8.26
C ALA A 196 5.99 35.84 7.22
N SER A 197 4.88 35.34 6.68
CA SER A 197 4.83 34.27 5.68
C SER A 197 3.53 34.33 4.87
N PRO A 198 3.31 35.40 4.09
CA PRO A 198 2.08 35.53 3.32
C PRO A 198 1.96 34.36 2.35
N LEU A 199 0.83 33.66 2.38
CA LEU A 199 0.56 32.55 1.47
C LEU A 199 0.34 33.09 0.05
N HIS A 200 1.41 33.10 -0.75
CA HIS A 200 1.34 33.51 -2.16
C HIS A 200 2.23 32.61 -3.02
N PRO A 201 1.84 32.37 -4.29
CA PRO A 201 2.66 31.61 -5.21
C PRO A 201 3.96 32.34 -5.54
N ALA A 202 5.06 31.58 -5.73
CA ALA A 202 6.26 32.13 -6.35
C ALA A 202 5.96 32.57 -7.79
N ALA A 203 6.67 33.58 -8.28
CA ALA A 203 6.43 34.14 -9.62
C ALA A 203 6.57 33.10 -10.75
N ASP A 204 7.42 32.10 -10.55
CA ASP A 204 7.69 30.98 -11.46
C ASP A 204 6.99 29.68 -11.05
N ALA A 205 6.07 29.72 -10.08
CA ALA A 205 5.29 28.55 -9.68
C ALA A 205 4.20 28.22 -10.70
N THR A 206 4.02 26.92 -10.98
CA THR A 206 2.85 26.43 -11.71
C THR A 206 1.65 26.46 -10.79
N LEU A 207 0.63 27.24 -11.14
CA LEU A 207 -0.65 27.25 -10.42
C LEU A 207 -1.46 26.02 -10.82
N LEU A 208 -1.84 25.20 -9.84
CA LEU A 208 -2.59 23.97 -10.07
C LEU A 208 -3.85 23.95 -9.21
N ASP A 209 -5.00 24.17 -9.84
CA ASP A 209 -6.30 24.08 -9.18
C ASP A 209 -6.78 22.62 -9.15
N SER A 210 -6.81 22.06 -7.93
CA SER A 210 -7.22 20.68 -7.69
C SER A 210 -8.72 20.52 -7.41
N THR A 211 -9.54 21.58 -7.47
CA THR A 211 -10.95 21.57 -7.04
C THR A 211 -11.73 20.37 -7.59
N ARG A 212 -11.54 20.06 -8.87
CA ARG A 212 -12.22 18.95 -9.58
C ARG A 212 -11.28 17.81 -10.00
N MET A 213 -10.07 17.78 -9.47
CA MET A 213 -9.08 16.76 -9.80
C MET A 213 -9.05 15.65 -8.75
N ALA A 214 -8.99 14.40 -9.20
CA ALA A 214 -8.64 13.29 -8.33
C ALA A 214 -7.16 13.40 -7.91
N PRO A 215 -6.77 12.91 -6.71
CA PRO A 215 -5.40 13.03 -6.23
C PRO A 215 -4.34 12.51 -7.22
N GLN A 216 -4.63 11.40 -7.91
CA GLN A 216 -3.71 10.84 -8.89
C GLN A 216 -3.48 11.76 -10.10
N GLN A 217 -4.52 12.47 -10.56
CA GLN A 217 -4.38 13.42 -11.67
C GLN A 217 -3.47 14.59 -11.29
N VAL A 218 -3.54 15.03 -10.03
CA VAL A 218 -2.65 16.07 -9.50
C VAL A 218 -1.21 15.55 -9.46
N VAL A 219 -0.99 14.33 -8.96
CA VAL A 219 0.34 13.70 -8.93
C VAL A 219 0.91 13.56 -10.34
N ASP A 220 0.11 13.13 -11.32
CA ASP A 220 0.52 12.98 -12.72
C ASP A 220 0.90 14.33 -13.33
N ALA A 221 0.12 15.39 -13.07
CA ALA A 221 0.42 16.73 -13.53
C ALA A 221 1.76 17.26 -12.98
N ILE A 222 1.99 17.13 -11.67
CA ILE A 222 3.22 17.62 -11.05
C ILE A 222 4.43 16.82 -11.52
N ALA A 223 4.30 15.50 -11.65
CA ALA A 223 5.41 14.68 -12.09
C ALA A 223 5.77 14.87 -13.58
N ASN A 224 4.83 15.29 -14.43
CA ASN A 224 5.17 15.76 -15.76
C ASN A 224 6.09 17.01 -15.69
N LEU A 225 5.86 17.92 -14.74
CA LEU A 225 6.76 19.06 -14.50
C LEU A 225 8.15 18.60 -14.05
N VAL A 226 8.21 17.56 -13.19
CA VAL A 226 9.47 16.93 -12.76
C VAL A 226 10.23 16.38 -13.97
N ALA A 227 9.57 15.60 -14.83
CA ALA A 227 10.20 15.04 -16.03
C ALA A 227 10.71 16.14 -16.99
N LEU A 228 9.93 17.21 -17.17
CA LEU A 228 10.35 18.36 -17.98
C LEU A 228 11.58 19.08 -17.38
N ALA A 229 11.61 19.25 -16.05
CA ALA A 229 12.75 19.86 -15.37
C ALA A 229 14.02 18.98 -15.49
N GLN A 230 13.88 17.67 -15.34
CA GLN A 230 15.00 16.72 -15.51
C GLN A 230 15.55 16.75 -16.94
N ALA A 231 14.67 16.78 -17.95
CA ALA A 231 15.07 16.89 -19.35
C ALA A 231 15.84 18.20 -19.63
N ARG A 232 15.38 19.33 -19.07
CA ARG A 232 16.08 20.62 -19.19
C ARG A 232 17.46 20.57 -18.54
N GLN A 233 17.58 19.98 -17.36
CA GLN A 233 18.87 19.84 -16.68
C GLN A 233 19.84 18.95 -17.45
N ALA A 234 19.35 17.85 -18.03
CA ALA A 234 20.15 16.97 -18.88
C ALA A 234 20.67 17.69 -20.13
N ALA A 235 19.82 18.50 -20.78
CA ALA A 235 20.22 19.31 -21.95
C ALA A 235 21.28 20.36 -21.60
N ILE A 236 21.12 21.07 -20.48
CA ILE A 236 22.13 22.04 -20.01
C ILE A 236 23.46 21.35 -19.68
N ALA A 237 23.41 20.15 -19.08
CA ALA A 237 24.60 19.37 -18.79
C ALA A 237 25.32 18.89 -20.07
N SER A 238 24.58 18.48 -21.11
CA SER A 238 25.17 18.09 -22.39
C SER A 238 25.77 19.28 -23.14
N ASP A 239 25.13 20.44 -23.12
CA ASP A 239 25.63 21.65 -23.78
C ASP A 239 26.89 22.18 -23.10
N ASN A 240 26.93 22.17 -21.76
CA ASN A 240 28.13 22.52 -21.00
C ASN A 240 29.27 21.52 -21.25
N ALA A 241 28.98 20.22 -21.37
CA ALA A 241 29.99 19.21 -21.70
C ALA A 241 30.53 19.38 -23.14
N ALA A 242 29.69 19.77 -24.10
CA ALA A 242 30.09 20.07 -25.47
C ALA A 242 30.93 21.35 -25.58
N ALA A 243 30.58 22.40 -24.82
CA ALA A 243 31.34 23.65 -24.76
C ALA A 243 32.69 23.54 -24.03
N SER A 244 32.90 22.47 -23.24
CA SER A 244 34.13 22.22 -22.49
C SER A 244 35.19 21.40 -23.25
N GLN A 245 34.90 20.94 -24.47
CA GLN A 245 35.88 20.24 -25.30
C GLN A 245 36.79 21.25 -26.03
N PRO A 246 38.13 21.13 -25.97
CA PRO A 246 39.01 22.00 -26.73
C PRO A 246 38.86 21.69 -28.23
N SER A 247 38.60 22.74 -29.02
CA SER A 247 38.57 22.70 -30.48
C SER A 247 39.91 22.20 -31.05
N ALA A 248 39.93 20.98 -31.56
CA ALA A 248 41.03 20.44 -32.34
C ALA A 248 40.85 20.87 -33.81
N ALA A 249 41.29 22.09 -34.12
CA ALA A 249 41.62 22.50 -35.47
C ALA A 249 43.14 22.67 -35.57
N GLU A 250 43.69 22.18 -36.68
CA GLU A 250 45.09 22.18 -37.16
C GLU A 250 46.00 21.00 -36.75
N LYS A 251 46.17 20.04 -37.68
CA LYS A 251 47.35 19.99 -38.58
C LYS A 251 47.27 18.85 -39.61
N ASP A 252 47.90 19.12 -40.75
CA ASP A 252 47.83 18.46 -42.04
C ASP A 252 48.51 17.06 -42.14
N ALA A 253 47.82 16.16 -42.86
CA ALA A 253 48.29 15.29 -43.97
C ALA A 253 49.51 14.31 -43.79
N PRO A 254 49.84 13.43 -44.77
CA PRO A 254 49.31 12.07 -44.85
C PRO A 254 50.38 10.96 -45.04
N SER A 255 50.06 9.69 -44.75
CA SER A 255 50.77 8.55 -45.35
C SER A 255 49.95 7.26 -45.36
N GLN A 256 49.93 6.64 -46.53
CA GLN A 256 49.20 5.45 -46.96
C GLN A 256 50.11 4.18 -46.92
N PRO A 257 49.71 2.97 -47.38
CA PRO A 257 49.75 1.72 -46.57
C PRO A 257 50.63 0.57 -47.13
N ALA A 258 50.76 -0.53 -46.38
CA ALA A 258 51.19 -1.87 -46.84
C ALA A 258 50.69 -2.91 -45.80
N SER A 259 49.87 -3.94 -46.07
CA SER A 259 49.89 -5.09 -47.00
C SER A 259 50.63 -6.34 -46.47
N THR A 260 50.17 -7.52 -46.92
CA THR A 260 50.56 -8.95 -46.69
C THR A 260 49.89 -9.71 -45.52
N GLN A 261 48.95 -10.66 -45.76
CA GLN A 261 49.04 -12.06 -46.26
C GLN A 261 49.73 -13.03 -45.27
N ALA A 262 49.36 -14.29 -45.01
CA ALA A 262 48.24 -15.19 -45.32
C ALA A 262 48.40 -16.50 -44.47
N ALA A 263 47.28 -17.10 -43.99
CA ALA A 263 46.88 -18.54 -43.97
C ALA A 263 47.82 -19.70 -43.51
N PRO A 264 47.35 -20.97 -43.33
CA PRO A 264 46.11 -21.50 -42.71
C PRO A 264 46.26 -22.84 -41.92
N GLY A 265 45.13 -23.33 -41.35
CA GLY A 265 44.79 -24.77 -41.22
C GLY A 265 44.45 -25.23 -39.79
N ALA A 266 43.68 -26.29 -39.50
CA ALA A 266 42.62 -27.05 -40.16
C ALA A 266 42.06 -28.03 -39.08
N ASN A 267 40.82 -28.51 -39.28
CA ASN A 267 40.14 -29.68 -38.62
C ASN A 267 39.72 -29.52 -37.15
N GLY A 268 38.45 -29.73 -36.75
CA GLY A 268 37.61 -30.94 -36.84
C GLY A 268 37.47 -31.48 -35.41
N SER A 269 36.35 -31.92 -34.83
CA SER A 269 35.14 -32.57 -35.31
C SER A 269 34.08 -32.62 -34.17
N ASP A 270 32.81 -32.78 -34.56
CA ASP A 270 31.66 -33.16 -33.75
C ASP A 270 31.85 -34.40 -32.85
N ALA A 271 31.12 -34.46 -31.73
CA ALA A 271 30.47 -35.70 -31.27
C ALA A 271 29.31 -35.41 -30.31
N THR A 272 28.11 -35.72 -30.80
CA THR A 272 26.86 -35.93 -30.06
C THR A 272 26.92 -37.17 -29.17
N LYS A 273 26.19 -37.16 -28.05
CA LYS A 273 25.64 -38.40 -27.47
C LYS A 273 24.37 -38.13 -26.65
N ALA A 274 23.33 -38.88 -26.98
CA ALA A 274 22.04 -38.93 -26.32
C ALA A 274 21.80 -40.31 -25.70
N LYS A 275 20.81 -40.33 -24.79
CA LYS A 275 20.07 -41.45 -24.14
C LYS A 275 20.68 -42.05 -22.88
N ASP A 276 19.93 -42.00 -21.77
CA ASP A 276 18.94 -43.05 -21.51
C ASP A 276 17.81 -42.64 -20.53
N ALA A 277 16.68 -43.35 -20.62
CA ALA A 277 15.44 -43.14 -19.86
C ALA A 277 15.20 -44.26 -18.84
N GLY A 278 14.58 -43.95 -17.69
CA GLY A 278 13.99 -44.97 -16.81
C GLY A 278 13.59 -44.50 -15.40
N ALA A 279 12.35 -44.82 -15.03
CA ALA A 279 11.77 -44.92 -13.67
C ALA A 279 11.29 -43.65 -12.91
N THR A 280 10.02 -43.31 -13.16
CA THR A 280 8.92 -43.08 -12.20
C THR A 280 9.23 -42.64 -10.77
N GLY A 281 8.94 -41.37 -10.51
CA GLY A 281 8.60 -40.81 -9.20
C GLY A 281 8.03 -39.43 -9.44
N ALA A 282 6.79 -39.16 -9.01
CA ALA A 282 6.10 -37.89 -9.24
C ALA A 282 6.96 -36.72 -8.73
N LYS A 283 7.67 -36.05 -9.66
CA LYS A 283 8.55 -34.92 -9.36
C LYS A 283 7.68 -33.71 -9.07
N ALA A 284 7.92 -33.11 -7.90
CA ALA A 284 7.45 -31.76 -7.58
C ALA A 284 7.74 -30.80 -8.75
N PRO A 285 6.83 -29.85 -9.05
CA PRO A 285 7.02 -28.95 -10.18
C PRO A 285 8.34 -28.19 -10.02
N LYS A 286 9.21 -28.31 -11.02
CA LYS A 286 10.53 -27.66 -11.06
C LYS A 286 10.35 -26.14 -10.99
N THR A 287 11.07 -25.51 -10.07
CA THR A 287 11.20 -24.06 -9.92
C THR A 287 11.61 -23.41 -11.25
N LYS A 288 10.89 -22.35 -11.66
CA LYS A 288 11.28 -21.51 -12.80
C LYS A 288 12.66 -20.85 -12.57
N PRO A 289 13.43 -20.54 -13.62
CA PRO A 289 14.74 -19.92 -13.47
C PRO A 289 14.60 -18.48 -12.96
N GLY A 290 15.30 -18.12 -11.87
CA GLY A 290 15.51 -16.72 -11.47
C GLY A 290 15.31 -16.37 -9.99
N GLN A 291 14.82 -17.27 -9.14
CA GLN A 291 14.72 -17.02 -7.68
C GLN A 291 15.58 -18.03 -6.92
N ALA A 292 16.51 -17.53 -6.11
CA ALA A 292 17.34 -18.36 -5.26
C ALA A 292 16.46 -19.10 -4.23
N PRO A 293 16.76 -20.37 -3.91
CA PRO A 293 15.97 -21.13 -2.94
C PRO A 293 16.00 -20.45 -1.56
N MET A 294 14.85 -20.43 -0.88
CA MET A 294 14.73 -19.84 0.46
C MET A 294 15.66 -20.53 1.45
N ARG A 295 16.52 -19.76 2.12
CA ARG A 295 17.50 -20.29 3.08
C ARG A 295 16.95 -20.22 4.51
N PRO A 296 17.13 -21.23 5.37
CA PRO A 296 16.71 -21.15 6.77
C PRO A 296 17.25 -19.87 7.45
N PHE A 297 16.40 -19.18 8.22
CA PHE A 297 16.74 -18.02 9.05
C PHE A 297 17.22 -16.74 8.33
N HIS A 298 17.27 -16.73 6.99
CA HIS A 298 17.76 -15.58 6.20
C HIS A 298 16.72 -15.09 5.18
N ASN A 299 15.42 -15.14 5.52
CA ASN A 299 14.36 -14.66 4.63
C ASN A 299 13.59 -13.51 5.29
N THR A 300 13.31 -12.50 4.49
CA THR A 300 12.38 -11.42 4.77
C THR A 300 10.94 -11.94 4.79
N PHE A 301 10.00 -11.14 5.29
CA PHE A 301 8.58 -11.48 5.19
C PHE A 301 8.09 -11.52 3.74
N ASP A 302 8.62 -10.64 2.89
CA ASP A 302 8.29 -10.59 1.46
C ASP A 302 8.63 -11.90 0.74
N ASP A 303 9.73 -12.55 1.13
CA ASP A 303 10.11 -13.85 0.57
C ASP A 303 9.02 -14.91 0.78
N TYR A 304 8.37 -14.94 1.95
CA TYR A 304 7.26 -15.87 2.21
C TYR A 304 5.99 -15.53 1.42
N TYR A 305 5.78 -14.25 1.10
CA TYR A 305 4.64 -13.83 0.28
C TYR A 305 4.85 -14.14 -1.21
N ASP A 306 6.10 -14.11 -1.68
CA ASP A 306 6.45 -14.26 -3.09
C ASP A 306 6.71 -15.71 -3.51
N HIS A 307 7.17 -16.55 -2.59
CA HIS A 307 7.43 -17.99 -2.82
C HIS A 307 6.23 -18.88 -2.52
N GLY A 308 6.25 -20.09 -3.10
CA GLY A 308 5.26 -21.11 -2.79
C GLY A 308 5.43 -21.65 -1.37
N MET A 309 4.33 -22.02 -0.70
CA MET A 309 4.38 -22.60 0.64
C MET A 309 5.20 -23.91 0.69
N ARG A 310 5.29 -24.63 -0.44
CA ARG A 310 6.15 -25.82 -0.57
C ARG A 310 7.65 -25.48 -0.60
N GLU A 311 7.98 -24.26 -1.02
CA GLU A 311 9.35 -23.74 -1.14
C GLU A 311 9.85 -23.11 0.18
N PHE A 312 8.97 -22.96 1.18
CA PHE A 312 9.36 -22.44 2.49
C PHE A 312 10.48 -23.31 3.11
N PRO A 313 11.40 -22.70 3.88
CA PRO A 313 12.47 -23.43 4.55
C PRO A 313 11.93 -24.59 5.40
N LEU A 314 12.66 -25.70 5.47
CA LEU A 314 12.24 -26.88 6.21
C LEU A 314 11.79 -26.57 7.66
N PRO A 315 12.51 -25.75 8.46
CA PRO A 315 12.05 -25.41 9.80
C PRO A 315 10.68 -24.72 9.81
N ALA A 316 10.43 -23.79 8.88
CA ALA A 316 9.15 -23.10 8.78
C ALA A 316 8.01 -24.06 8.41
N ARG A 317 8.26 -25.01 7.50
CA ARG A 317 7.28 -26.05 7.14
C ARG A 317 7.00 -27.00 8.29
N CYS A 318 8.02 -27.40 9.06
CA CYS A 318 7.85 -28.23 10.25
C CYS A 318 6.99 -27.53 11.30
N VAL A 319 7.30 -26.26 11.63
CA VAL A 319 6.51 -25.45 12.56
C VAL A 319 5.06 -25.32 12.08
N PHE A 320 4.86 -25.00 10.80
CA PHE A 320 3.53 -24.90 10.21
C PHE A 320 2.75 -26.22 10.31
N ASN A 321 3.35 -27.36 9.96
CA ASN A 321 2.68 -28.66 9.99
C ASN A 321 2.32 -29.10 11.42
N VAL A 322 3.19 -28.86 12.40
CA VAL A 322 2.91 -29.15 13.82
C VAL A 322 1.75 -28.27 14.31
N ALA A 323 1.83 -26.96 14.07
CA ALA A 323 0.77 -26.04 14.46
C ALA A 323 -0.57 -26.36 13.78
N ALA A 324 -0.56 -26.64 12.47
CA ALA A 324 -1.75 -27.02 11.73
C ALA A 324 -2.37 -28.33 12.23
N GLY A 325 -1.55 -29.32 12.62
CA GLY A 325 -2.03 -30.57 13.22
C GLY A 325 -2.70 -30.36 14.57
N LEU A 326 -2.10 -29.57 15.45
CA LEU A 326 -2.67 -29.22 16.76
C LEU A 326 -3.97 -28.43 16.61
N ILE A 327 -3.99 -27.42 15.74
CA ILE A 327 -5.17 -26.60 15.47
C ILE A 327 -6.27 -27.42 14.79
N TYR A 328 -5.92 -28.37 13.90
CA TYR A 328 -6.90 -29.28 13.31
C TYR A 328 -7.56 -30.15 14.38
N GLY A 329 -6.78 -30.79 15.26
CA GLY A 329 -7.30 -31.60 16.35
C GLY A 329 -8.18 -30.78 17.31
N PHE A 330 -7.70 -29.60 17.72
CA PHE A 330 -8.44 -28.68 18.58
C PHE A 330 -9.74 -28.21 17.92
N SER A 331 -9.69 -27.72 16.68
CA SER A 331 -10.88 -27.21 16.00
C SER A 331 -11.92 -28.31 15.75
N ARG A 332 -11.52 -29.54 15.43
CA ARG A 332 -12.46 -30.67 15.27
C ARG A 332 -13.17 -31.05 16.59
N LEU A 333 -12.49 -30.90 17.72
CA LEU A 333 -13.02 -31.23 19.05
C LEU A 333 -13.84 -30.08 19.64
N TYR A 334 -13.30 -28.87 19.61
CA TYR A 334 -13.84 -27.70 20.30
C TYR A 334 -14.85 -26.92 19.43
N TRP A 335 -14.70 -26.96 18.11
CA TRP A 335 -15.63 -26.35 17.14
C TRP A 335 -16.07 -27.38 16.08
N PRO A 336 -16.87 -28.40 16.43
CA PRO A 336 -17.22 -29.45 15.49
C PRO A 336 -17.78 -28.85 14.19
N TRP A 337 -17.08 -29.07 13.08
CA TRP A 337 -17.39 -28.46 11.80
C TRP A 337 -17.70 -29.47 10.68
N ASP A 338 -18.58 -29.10 9.76
CA ASP A 338 -18.84 -29.84 8.52
C ASP A 338 -18.65 -28.95 7.29
N TYR A 339 -18.42 -29.59 6.15
CA TYR A 339 -18.00 -28.94 4.91
C TYR A 339 -18.75 -29.55 3.73
N GLU A 340 -20.01 -29.14 3.56
CA GLU A 340 -20.90 -29.64 2.51
C GLU A 340 -20.44 -29.16 1.12
N GLY A 341 -20.43 -30.06 0.13
CA GLY A 341 -19.89 -29.80 -1.22
C GLY A 341 -18.35 -29.71 -1.28
N GLY A 342 -17.69 -29.81 -0.13
CA GLY A 342 -16.27 -29.62 0.00
C GLY A 342 -15.39 -30.70 -0.58
N GLN A 343 -15.81 -31.95 -0.45
CA GLN A 343 -15.04 -33.10 -0.95
C GLN A 343 -14.92 -33.04 -2.48
N GLN A 344 -15.99 -32.65 -3.17
CA GLN A 344 -15.97 -32.44 -4.61
C GLN A 344 -14.95 -31.38 -5.02
N LEU A 345 -14.93 -30.22 -4.33
CA LEU A 345 -13.92 -29.20 -4.57
C LEU A 345 -12.49 -29.72 -4.36
N ILE A 346 -12.27 -30.49 -3.29
CA ILE A 346 -10.94 -31.04 -2.96
C ILE A 346 -10.47 -31.99 -4.07
N ASP A 347 -11.35 -32.87 -4.54
CA ASP A 347 -11.02 -33.84 -5.58
C ASP A 347 -10.73 -33.14 -6.91
N GLU A 348 -11.55 -32.15 -7.29
CA GLU A 348 -11.28 -31.31 -8.46
C GLU A 348 -9.95 -30.54 -8.34
N LEU A 349 -9.60 -30.02 -7.16
CA LEU A 349 -8.35 -29.29 -6.95
C LEU A 349 -7.11 -30.20 -6.95
N LYS A 350 -7.25 -31.49 -6.62
CA LYS A 350 -6.14 -32.46 -6.71
C LYS A 350 -5.80 -32.84 -8.15
N GLU A 351 -6.77 -32.74 -9.06
CA GLU A 351 -6.61 -33.07 -10.48
C GLU A 351 -6.19 -31.87 -11.35
N ARG A 352 -6.39 -30.64 -10.86
CA ARG A 352 -6.08 -29.40 -11.61
C ARG A 352 -4.67 -28.88 -11.29
N GLU A 353 -4.05 -28.22 -12.28
CA GLU A 353 -2.76 -27.53 -12.09
C GLU A 353 -2.90 -26.18 -11.37
N LEU A 354 -4.06 -25.52 -11.51
CA LEU A 354 -4.34 -24.20 -10.97
C LEU A 354 -5.16 -24.30 -9.68
N GLY A 355 -4.82 -23.45 -8.70
CA GLY A 355 -5.66 -23.23 -7.52
C GLY A 355 -6.92 -22.44 -7.87
N THR A 356 -7.87 -22.35 -6.94
CA THR A 356 -9.10 -21.55 -7.10
C THR A 356 -9.07 -20.28 -6.26
N VAL A 357 -9.85 -19.27 -6.65
CA VAL A 357 -10.17 -18.13 -5.79
C VAL A 357 -11.44 -18.45 -5.01
N MET A 358 -11.30 -18.80 -3.74
CA MET A 358 -12.40 -19.06 -2.83
C MET A 358 -12.89 -17.74 -2.21
N VAL A 359 -14.17 -17.43 -2.39
CA VAL A 359 -14.82 -16.25 -1.79
C VAL A 359 -15.87 -16.68 -0.79
N MET A 360 -15.87 -16.06 0.38
CA MET A 360 -16.73 -16.43 1.50
C MET A 360 -17.12 -15.21 2.35
N ASN A 361 -18.23 -15.31 3.08
CA ASN A 361 -18.62 -14.34 4.10
C ASN A 361 -17.67 -14.38 5.31
N HIS A 362 -17.48 -13.25 6.00
CA HIS A 362 -16.52 -13.15 7.11
C HIS A 362 -17.19 -12.69 8.40
N VAL A 363 -17.42 -13.59 9.36
CA VAL A 363 -18.13 -13.24 10.61
C VAL A 363 -17.22 -13.29 11.85
N SER A 364 -16.14 -14.07 11.82
CA SER A 364 -15.18 -14.23 12.91
C SER A 364 -13.73 -14.29 12.39
N MET A 365 -12.77 -14.52 13.30
CA MET A 365 -11.36 -14.82 12.97
C MET A 365 -11.07 -16.33 12.92
N VAL A 366 -12.08 -17.17 13.19
CA VAL A 366 -11.94 -18.62 13.32
C VAL A 366 -12.04 -19.33 11.96
N GLU A 367 -12.85 -18.82 11.04
CA GLU A 367 -13.06 -19.37 9.70
C GLU A 367 -11.78 -19.45 8.88
N PRO A 368 -10.95 -18.38 8.78
CA PRO A 368 -9.67 -18.50 8.08
C PRO A 368 -8.80 -19.62 8.65
N VAL A 369 -8.83 -19.81 9.98
CA VAL A 369 -8.07 -20.84 10.67
C VAL A 369 -8.58 -22.23 10.30
N ILE A 370 -9.91 -22.45 10.39
CA ILE A 370 -10.54 -23.73 10.02
C ILE A 370 -10.28 -24.06 8.54
N THR A 371 -10.49 -23.08 7.64
CA THR A 371 -10.28 -23.28 6.20
C THR A 371 -8.83 -23.66 5.88
N VAL A 372 -7.84 -23.01 6.52
CA VAL A 372 -6.42 -23.33 6.33
C VAL A 372 -6.11 -24.76 6.77
N VAL A 373 -6.53 -25.19 7.97
CA VAL A 373 -6.23 -26.55 8.46
C VAL A 373 -6.99 -27.63 7.70
N MET A 374 -8.19 -27.33 7.21
CA MET A 374 -8.97 -28.22 6.36
C MET A 374 -8.26 -28.49 5.02
N PHE A 375 -7.81 -27.45 4.31
CA PHE A 375 -7.03 -27.62 3.08
C PHE A 375 -5.72 -28.35 3.34
N TRP A 376 -5.01 -27.97 4.42
CA TRP A 376 -3.75 -28.59 4.82
C TRP A 376 -3.89 -30.10 4.99
N ARG A 377 -4.93 -30.56 5.70
CA ARG A 377 -5.24 -31.97 5.97
C ARG A 377 -5.47 -32.80 4.70
N GLN A 378 -5.86 -32.13 3.60
CA GLN A 378 -6.11 -32.73 2.29
C GLN A 378 -4.89 -32.67 1.35
N GLY A 379 -3.75 -32.18 1.82
CA GLY A 379 -2.55 -32.00 0.99
C GLY A 379 -2.59 -30.76 0.10
N LEU A 380 -3.65 -29.95 0.21
CA LEU A 380 -3.88 -28.71 -0.53
C LEU A 380 -3.50 -27.48 0.29
N ARG A 381 -3.20 -26.36 -0.37
CA ARG A 381 -2.66 -25.12 0.25
C ARG A 381 -3.62 -24.00 -0.13
N ILE A 382 -4.06 -23.24 0.87
CA ILE A 382 -4.90 -22.07 0.68
C ILE A 382 -4.26 -20.89 1.40
N ARG A 383 -4.27 -19.71 0.76
CA ARG A 383 -3.60 -18.51 1.23
C ARG A 383 -4.64 -17.42 1.53
N PRO A 384 -4.89 -17.12 2.81
CA PRO A 384 -5.78 -16.03 3.19
C PRO A 384 -5.21 -14.68 2.76
N VAL A 385 -6.04 -13.85 2.15
CA VAL A 385 -5.72 -12.43 1.91
C VAL A 385 -6.15 -11.62 3.14
N PHE A 386 -5.24 -10.84 3.72
CA PHE A 386 -5.48 -10.14 4.98
C PHE A 386 -5.05 -8.67 4.93
N LYS A 387 -5.60 -7.86 5.84
CA LYS A 387 -5.31 -6.42 5.95
C LYS A 387 -3.82 -6.18 6.24
N GLN A 388 -3.13 -5.34 5.47
CA GLN A 388 -1.72 -5.00 5.69
C GLN A 388 -1.44 -4.51 7.12
N GLU A 389 -2.40 -3.89 7.81
CA GLU A 389 -2.26 -3.40 9.18
C GLU A 389 -2.03 -4.49 10.23
N PHE A 390 -2.38 -5.74 9.95
CA PHE A 390 -1.99 -6.85 10.84
C PHE A 390 -0.47 -7.03 10.87
N ASN A 391 0.26 -6.53 9.86
CA ASN A 391 1.73 -6.53 9.86
C ASN A 391 2.35 -5.47 10.78
N LYS A 392 1.57 -4.57 11.39
CA LYS A 392 2.07 -3.61 12.40
C LYS A 392 2.51 -4.30 13.69
N ASN A 393 2.01 -5.50 13.95
CA ASN A 393 2.44 -6.33 15.06
C ASN A 393 3.39 -7.41 14.51
N ASP A 394 4.66 -7.39 14.94
CA ASP A 394 5.70 -8.31 14.44
C ASP A 394 5.37 -9.78 14.65
N LEU A 395 4.70 -10.13 15.75
CA LEU A 395 4.25 -11.51 16.00
C LEU A 395 3.20 -11.93 14.99
N MET A 396 2.20 -11.08 14.74
CA MET A 396 1.15 -11.37 13.75
C MET A 396 1.71 -11.43 12.34
N ARG A 397 2.59 -10.49 11.98
CA ARG A 397 3.33 -10.49 10.70
C ARG A 397 4.09 -11.80 10.50
N TRP A 398 4.78 -12.24 11.55
CA TRP A 398 5.50 -13.51 11.56
C TRP A 398 4.54 -14.68 11.36
N VAL A 399 3.49 -14.81 12.17
CA VAL A 399 2.51 -15.90 12.05
C VAL A 399 1.90 -15.93 10.64
N PHE A 400 1.34 -14.82 10.17
CA PHE A 400 0.65 -14.74 8.89
C PHE A 400 1.57 -15.06 7.71
N SER A 401 2.82 -14.62 7.72
CA SER A 401 3.77 -14.97 6.66
C SER A 401 4.07 -16.47 6.59
N ARG A 402 4.15 -17.18 7.74
CA ARG A 402 4.46 -18.62 7.78
C ARG A 402 3.26 -19.50 7.42
N VAL A 403 2.04 -19.04 7.69
CA VAL A 403 0.81 -19.73 7.25
C VAL A 403 0.43 -19.40 5.80
N GLY A 404 1.25 -18.61 5.10
CA GLY A 404 1.06 -18.28 3.69
C GLY A 404 0.08 -17.14 3.42
N GLY A 405 -0.28 -16.34 4.43
CA GLY A 405 -1.13 -15.17 4.24
C GLY A 405 -0.51 -14.16 3.27
N ILE A 406 -1.34 -13.52 2.47
CA ILE A 406 -0.92 -12.46 1.54
C ILE A 406 -1.51 -11.14 2.04
N PRO A 407 -0.68 -10.16 2.43
CA PRO A 407 -1.20 -8.89 2.90
C PRO A 407 -1.64 -8.02 1.71
N VAL A 408 -2.67 -7.21 1.92
CA VAL A 408 -3.22 -6.28 0.92
C VAL A 408 -3.55 -4.94 1.53
N ASP A 409 -3.25 -3.87 0.80
CA ASP A 409 -3.70 -2.51 1.11
C ASP A 409 -5.12 -2.26 0.58
N ARG A 410 -6.06 -1.98 1.49
CA ARG A 410 -7.47 -1.75 1.13
C ARG A 410 -7.70 -0.32 0.68
N GLY A 411 -8.48 -0.15 -0.38
CA GLY A 411 -8.83 1.17 -0.93
C GLY A 411 -7.86 1.67 -2.02
N THR A 412 -6.79 0.95 -2.28
CA THR A 412 -5.85 1.19 -3.39
C THR A 412 -5.82 0.00 -4.34
N ALA A 413 -5.52 0.21 -5.62
CA ALA A 413 -5.27 -0.88 -6.56
C ALA A 413 -3.91 -1.55 -6.25
N ASP A 414 -3.86 -2.42 -5.25
CA ASP A 414 -2.65 -3.14 -4.84
C ASP A 414 -2.27 -4.24 -5.85
N LEU A 415 -1.64 -3.81 -6.95
CA LEU A 415 -1.16 -4.70 -8.00
C LEU A 415 -0.09 -5.69 -7.50
N LYS A 416 0.62 -5.40 -6.40
CA LYS A 416 1.63 -6.30 -5.82
C LYS A 416 0.93 -7.51 -5.19
N ALA A 417 -0.09 -7.30 -4.38
CA ALA A 417 -0.92 -8.37 -3.81
C ALA A 417 -1.64 -9.17 -4.91
N VAL A 418 -2.21 -8.50 -5.92
CA VAL A 418 -2.86 -9.18 -7.07
C VAL A 418 -1.88 -10.10 -7.80
N ARG A 419 -0.65 -9.64 -8.06
CA ARG A 419 0.39 -10.47 -8.70
C ARG A 419 0.85 -11.62 -7.80
N ARG A 420 0.92 -11.43 -6.48
CA ARG A 420 1.22 -12.51 -5.51
C ARG A 420 0.14 -13.59 -5.54
N CYS A 421 -1.13 -13.20 -5.49
CA CYS A 421 -2.26 -14.12 -5.63
C CYS A 421 -2.22 -14.86 -6.96
N GLN A 422 -1.97 -14.17 -8.07
CA GLN A 422 -1.85 -14.79 -9.40
C GLN A 422 -0.72 -15.83 -9.45
N ARG A 423 0.45 -15.54 -8.86
CA ARG A 423 1.57 -16.48 -8.80
C ARG A 423 1.23 -17.72 -7.96
N ALA A 424 0.58 -17.53 -6.82
CA ALA A 424 0.13 -18.61 -5.94
C ALA A 424 -0.86 -19.55 -6.67
N LEU A 425 -1.88 -19.00 -7.33
CA LEU A 425 -2.86 -19.77 -8.12
C LEU A 425 -2.18 -20.60 -9.22
N LYS A 426 -1.20 -20.01 -9.91
CA LYS A 426 -0.41 -20.70 -10.94
C LYS A 426 0.50 -21.82 -10.41
N ARG A 427 0.71 -21.90 -9.09
CA ARG A 427 1.46 -22.99 -8.43
C ARG A 427 0.53 -24.05 -7.82
N GLY A 428 -0.78 -23.97 -8.07
CA GLY A 428 -1.77 -24.86 -7.47
C GLY A 428 -2.18 -24.48 -6.04
N GLU A 429 -1.80 -23.29 -5.55
CA GLU A 429 -2.24 -22.78 -4.25
C GLU A 429 -3.56 -22.03 -4.42
N SER A 430 -4.57 -22.33 -3.61
CA SER A 430 -5.84 -21.59 -3.62
C SER A 430 -5.71 -20.27 -2.85
N ILE A 431 -6.57 -19.31 -3.17
CA ILE A 431 -6.63 -18.00 -2.50
C ILE A 431 -7.95 -17.89 -1.75
N LEU A 432 -7.91 -17.47 -0.49
CA LEU A 432 -9.11 -17.21 0.31
C LEU A 432 -9.30 -15.70 0.46
N ILE A 433 -10.41 -15.19 -0.07
CA ILE A 433 -10.78 -13.78 -0.01
C ILE A 433 -12.14 -13.64 0.67
N TYR A 434 -12.23 -12.63 1.53
CA TYR A 434 -13.46 -12.17 2.14
C TYR A 434 -13.84 -10.83 1.51
N PRO A 435 -14.76 -10.81 0.51
CA PRO A 435 -15.02 -9.61 -0.28
C PRO A 435 -15.55 -8.44 0.55
N GLU A 436 -16.18 -8.71 1.68
CA GLU A 436 -16.71 -7.69 2.60
C GLU A 436 -15.61 -6.88 3.30
N GLY A 437 -14.37 -7.37 3.29
CA GLY A 437 -13.22 -6.76 3.93
C GLY A 437 -13.27 -6.81 5.47
N THR A 438 -14.29 -6.29 6.12
CA THR A 438 -14.41 -6.35 7.58
C THR A 438 -15.28 -7.52 8.02
N ARG A 439 -15.13 -7.95 9.29
CA ARG A 439 -16.08 -8.89 9.88
C ARG A 439 -17.47 -8.26 9.86
N ILE A 440 -18.46 -8.96 9.31
CA ILE A 440 -19.85 -8.52 9.32
C ILE A 440 -20.30 -8.38 10.77
N ARG A 441 -20.76 -7.19 11.16
CA ARG A 441 -21.35 -6.93 12.48
C ARG A 441 -22.88 -7.04 12.48
N ASP A 442 -23.50 -6.95 11.32
CA ASP A 442 -24.95 -6.98 11.14
C ASP A 442 -25.33 -8.03 10.09
N ASP A 443 -26.13 -9.01 10.48
CA ASP A 443 -26.35 -10.24 9.73
C ASP A 443 -27.11 -10.06 8.42
N ASP A 444 -27.82 -8.93 8.29
CA ASP A 444 -28.61 -8.52 7.13
C ASP A 444 -28.01 -7.28 6.43
N GLY A 445 -26.91 -6.73 6.95
CA GLY A 445 -26.23 -5.59 6.37
C GLY A 445 -25.52 -5.95 5.07
N LYS A 446 -25.80 -5.21 3.98
CA LYS A 446 -25.00 -5.26 2.76
C LYS A 446 -23.66 -4.59 3.02
N ALA A 447 -22.72 -5.31 3.62
CA ALA A 447 -21.35 -4.84 3.79
C ALA A 447 -20.79 -4.44 2.39
N PRO A 448 -20.03 -3.35 2.30
CA PRO A 448 -19.45 -2.93 1.03
C PRO A 448 -18.54 -4.05 0.49
N ILE A 449 -18.91 -4.60 -0.66
CA ILE A 449 -18.12 -5.63 -1.34
C ILE A 449 -16.93 -4.92 -1.98
N HIS A 450 -15.74 -5.17 -1.44
CA HIS A 450 -14.48 -4.79 -2.04
C HIS A 450 -14.16 -5.75 -3.19
N GLY A 451 -14.38 -5.27 -4.42
CA GLY A 451 -14.00 -5.97 -5.64
C GLY A 451 -12.48 -6.20 -5.77
N GLY A 452 -12.08 -7.08 -6.68
CA GLY A 452 -10.69 -7.41 -6.99
C GLY A 452 -10.41 -8.91 -7.12
N PHE A 453 -11.25 -9.77 -6.53
CA PHE A 453 -11.10 -11.23 -6.63
C PHE A 453 -11.37 -11.75 -8.05
N ALA A 454 -12.28 -11.12 -8.79
CA ALA A 454 -12.52 -11.45 -10.19
C ALA A 454 -11.30 -11.08 -11.05
N LEU A 455 -10.63 -9.96 -10.77
CA LEU A 455 -9.40 -9.59 -11.47
C LEU A 455 -8.29 -10.62 -11.21
N ILE A 456 -8.12 -11.04 -9.96
CA ILE A 456 -7.17 -12.09 -9.57
C ILE A 456 -7.47 -13.39 -10.33
N ALA A 457 -8.72 -13.85 -10.32
CA ALA A 457 -9.13 -15.07 -11.00
C ALA A 457 -8.93 -14.98 -12.53
N GLN A 458 -9.32 -13.86 -13.14
CA GLN A 458 -9.15 -13.60 -14.57
C GLN A 458 -7.66 -13.58 -14.98
N MET A 459 -6.81 -12.92 -14.19
CA MET A 459 -5.37 -12.87 -14.43
C MET A 459 -4.71 -14.24 -14.29
N ALA A 460 -5.17 -15.05 -13.34
CA ALA A 460 -4.69 -16.42 -13.14
C ALA A 460 -5.27 -17.41 -14.16
N LYS A 461 -6.35 -17.04 -14.87
CA LYS A 461 -7.16 -17.92 -15.72
C LYS A 461 -7.74 -19.11 -14.95
N THR A 462 -8.28 -18.82 -13.76
CA THR A 462 -8.90 -19.83 -12.89
C THR A 462 -10.33 -19.46 -12.54
N ASP A 463 -11.00 -20.37 -11.85
CA ASP A 463 -12.39 -20.26 -11.44
C ASP A 463 -12.52 -19.49 -10.11
N VAL A 464 -13.72 -18.98 -9.85
CA VAL A 464 -14.09 -18.41 -8.54
C VAL A 464 -15.01 -19.40 -7.84
N THR A 465 -14.63 -19.89 -6.66
CA THR A 465 -15.44 -20.83 -5.87
C THR A 465 -16.18 -20.07 -4.76
N PRO A 466 -17.49 -19.85 -4.88
CA PRO A 466 -18.28 -19.26 -3.80
C PRO A 466 -18.45 -20.27 -2.66
N SER A 467 -18.39 -19.80 -1.43
CA SER A 467 -18.59 -20.61 -0.23
C SER A 467 -19.25 -19.77 0.85
N ALA A 468 -19.94 -20.43 1.78
CA ALA A 468 -20.58 -19.76 2.90
C ALA A 468 -20.32 -20.50 4.21
N VAL A 469 -20.44 -19.77 5.32
CA VAL A 469 -20.25 -20.28 6.66
C VAL A 469 -21.21 -19.64 7.66
N ILE A 470 -21.72 -20.43 8.61
CA ILE A 470 -22.57 -19.99 9.76
C ILE A 470 -22.12 -20.68 11.06
N GLY A 471 -22.60 -20.19 12.21
CA GLY A 471 -22.30 -20.73 13.56
C GLY A 471 -20.97 -20.22 14.14
N VAL A 472 -20.12 -19.57 13.32
CA VAL A 472 -18.81 -19.08 13.78
C VAL A 472 -18.95 -17.79 14.58
N ARG A 473 -20.03 -17.04 14.40
CA ARG A 473 -20.29 -15.86 15.22
C ARG A 473 -20.49 -16.26 16.68
N ASP A 474 -21.17 -17.37 16.92
CA ASP A 474 -21.44 -17.93 18.25
C ASP A 474 -20.18 -18.54 18.91
N VAL A 475 -19.16 -18.87 18.10
CA VAL A 475 -17.83 -19.23 18.60
C VAL A 475 -17.15 -18.02 19.27
N THR A 476 -17.26 -16.81 18.71
CA THR A 476 -16.71 -15.59 19.30
C THR A 476 -17.74 -14.46 19.33
N PRO A 477 -18.70 -14.48 20.28
CA PRO A 477 -19.71 -13.45 20.40
C PRO A 477 -19.07 -12.07 20.65
N GLU A 478 -19.80 -11.01 20.31
CA GLU A 478 -19.33 -9.64 20.52
C GLU A 478 -19.01 -9.38 22.01
N GLY A 479 -17.80 -8.91 22.30
CA GLY A 479 -17.30 -8.70 23.67
C GLY A 479 -16.65 -9.93 24.33
N ALA A 480 -16.71 -11.12 23.73
CA ALA A 480 -16.02 -12.30 24.26
C ALA A 480 -14.53 -12.31 23.87
N HIS A 481 -13.64 -12.42 24.86
CA HIS A 481 -12.20 -12.55 24.63
C HIS A 481 -11.74 -14.01 24.43
N ILE A 482 -12.60 -14.99 24.76
CA ILE A 482 -12.30 -16.42 24.67
C ILE A 482 -13.36 -17.09 23.79
N PRO A 483 -12.96 -17.88 22.77
CA PRO A 483 -13.90 -18.63 21.95
C PRO A 483 -14.68 -19.67 22.75
N ARG A 484 -15.96 -19.84 22.47
CA ARG A 484 -16.83 -20.87 23.08
C ARG A 484 -16.92 -22.12 22.20
N PRO A 485 -17.23 -23.29 22.76
CA PRO A 485 -17.57 -24.46 21.97
C PRO A 485 -18.88 -24.21 21.22
N HIS A 486 -18.86 -24.33 19.90
CA HIS A 486 -20.05 -24.20 19.05
C HIS A 486 -19.84 -24.94 17.73
N ARG A 487 -20.94 -25.33 17.08
CA ARG A 487 -20.86 -26.02 15.79
C ARG A 487 -20.60 -25.01 14.68
N VAL A 488 -19.91 -25.43 13.63
CA VAL A 488 -19.63 -24.54 12.49
C VAL A 488 -19.97 -25.25 11.20
N HIS A 489 -20.80 -24.62 10.38
CA HIS A 489 -21.30 -25.21 9.14
C HIS A 489 -20.77 -24.43 7.95
N PHE A 490 -20.13 -25.14 7.02
CA PHE A 490 -19.66 -24.57 5.77
C PHE A 490 -20.35 -25.24 4.58
N LYS A 491 -20.60 -24.46 3.53
CA LYS A 491 -21.17 -24.95 2.27
C LYS A 491 -20.40 -24.38 1.09
N VAL A 492 -20.01 -25.24 0.16
CA VAL A 492 -19.25 -24.88 -1.04
C VAL A 492 -20.15 -24.95 -2.26
N GLY A 493 -20.17 -23.87 -3.04
CA GLY A 493 -20.87 -23.84 -4.32
C GLY A 493 -20.01 -24.33 -5.48
N ALA A 494 -20.67 -24.61 -6.60
CA ALA A 494 -19.98 -24.96 -7.85
C ALA A 494 -19.05 -23.81 -8.32
N PRO A 495 -17.83 -24.13 -8.81
CA PRO A 495 -16.92 -23.12 -9.34
C PRO A 495 -17.51 -22.32 -10.51
N LEU A 496 -17.41 -21.00 -10.45
CA LEU A 496 -17.86 -20.08 -11.48
C LEU A 496 -16.75 -19.81 -12.51
N LYS A 497 -17.08 -20.04 -13.78
CA LYS A 497 -16.17 -19.83 -14.92
C LYS A 497 -16.52 -18.56 -15.68
N PHE A 498 -15.52 -17.78 -16.08
CA PHE A 498 -15.74 -16.56 -16.88
C PHE A 498 -16.47 -16.83 -18.20
N GLY A 499 -16.19 -17.94 -18.86
CA GLY A 499 -16.84 -18.31 -20.13
C GLY A 499 -18.35 -18.60 -19.99
N ALA A 500 -18.82 -18.95 -18.78
CA ALA A 500 -20.22 -19.26 -18.50
C ALA A 500 -21.04 -18.03 -18.07
N LEU A 501 -20.46 -16.82 -18.08
CA LEU A 501 -21.16 -15.60 -17.70
C LEU A 501 -22.03 -15.03 -18.82
N GLY A 502 -21.76 -15.37 -20.09
CA GLY A 502 -22.51 -14.86 -21.25
C GLY A 502 -22.29 -13.36 -21.55
N VAL A 503 -21.39 -12.68 -20.81
CA VAL A 503 -21.08 -11.25 -20.96
C VAL A 503 -19.79 -11.05 -21.76
N LYS A 504 -19.80 -10.08 -22.68
CA LYS A 504 -18.63 -9.65 -23.46
C LYS A 504 -17.98 -8.42 -22.85
N GLY A 505 -16.67 -8.27 -23.05
CA GLY A 505 -15.89 -7.12 -22.58
C GLY A 505 -15.26 -7.35 -21.21
N ARG A 506 -13.97 -6.98 -21.10
CA ARG A 506 -13.14 -7.34 -19.92
C ARG A 506 -13.70 -6.77 -18.62
N LYS A 507 -14.09 -5.48 -18.60
CA LYS A 507 -14.63 -4.81 -17.41
C LYS A 507 -15.98 -5.41 -16.99
N ALA A 508 -16.89 -5.58 -17.93
CA ALA A 508 -18.22 -6.15 -17.67
C ALA A 508 -18.16 -7.61 -17.20
N GLN A 509 -17.20 -8.40 -17.69
CA GLN A 509 -16.96 -9.75 -17.19
C GLN A 509 -16.47 -9.78 -15.74
N LEU A 510 -15.67 -8.81 -15.32
CA LEU A 510 -15.22 -8.70 -13.93
C LEU A 510 -16.40 -8.37 -13.03
N GLU A 511 -17.16 -7.33 -13.36
CA GLU A 511 -18.35 -6.91 -12.60
C GLU A 511 -19.40 -8.03 -12.50
N ALA A 512 -19.68 -8.73 -13.62
CA ALA A 512 -20.60 -9.85 -13.64
C ALA A 512 -20.11 -11.05 -12.80
N MET A 513 -18.80 -11.32 -12.80
CA MET A 513 -18.22 -12.36 -11.95
C MET A 513 -18.37 -12.00 -10.47
N GLU A 514 -18.08 -10.75 -10.11
CA GLU A 514 -18.16 -10.30 -8.71
C GLU A 514 -19.60 -10.37 -8.19
N ALA A 515 -20.56 -9.87 -8.96
CA ALA A 515 -21.98 -9.93 -8.63
C ALA A 515 -22.45 -11.39 -8.48
N LYS A 516 -22.22 -12.24 -9.51
CA LYS A 516 -22.68 -13.64 -9.50
C LYS A 516 -22.03 -14.46 -8.38
N ALA A 517 -20.76 -14.23 -8.09
CA ALA A 517 -20.08 -14.92 -7.00
C ALA A 517 -20.67 -14.55 -5.64
N MET A 518 -20.92 -13.26 -5.40
CA MET A 518 -21.51 -12.80 -4.14
C MET A 518 -22.97 -13.24 -3.99
N ASP A 519 -23.77 -13.19 -5.06
CA ASP A 519 -25.13 -13.73 -5.05
C ASP A 519 -25.14 -15.21 -4.64
N LYS A 520 -24.18 -15.99 -5.16
CA LYS A 520 -24.02 -17.39 -4.77
C LYS A 520 -23.54 -17.56 -3.33
N VAL A 521 -22.64 -16.72 -2.81
CA VAL A 521 -22.27 -16.74 -1.38
C VAL A 521 -23.50 -16.51 -0.51
N PHE A 522 -24.34 -15.52 -0.83
CA PHE A 522 -25.55 -15.22 -0.08
C PHE A 522 -26.60 -16.33 -0.19
N GLU A 523 -26.76 -16.93 -1.37
CA GLU A 523 -27.66 -18.08 -1.58
C GLU A 523 -27.24 -19.28 -0.73
N LEU A 524 -25.94 -19.62 -0.72
CA LEU A 524 -25.38 -20.71 0.08
C LEU A 524 -25.54 -20.44 1.59
N ARG A 525 -25.32 -19.20 2.03
CA ARG A 525 -25.54 -18.79 3.42
C ARG A 525 -27.01 -18.93 3.81
N ALA A 526 -27.93 -18.51 2.94
CA ALA A 526 -29.36 -18.65 3.18
C ALA A 526 -29.81 -20.12 3.20
N GLN A 527 -29.19 -20.99 2.40
CA GLN A 527 -29.41 -22.43 2.47
C GLN A 527 -28.94 -22.99 3.83
N LEU A 528 -27.71 -22.68 4.23
CA LEU A 528 -27.18 -23.09 5.54
C LEU A 528 -28.09 -22.67 6.70
N ARG A 529 -28.60 -21.44 6.70
CA ARG A 529 -29.53 -20.95 7.74
C ARG A 529 -30.88 -21.68 7.75
N ARG A 530 -31.34 -22.19 6.60
CA ARG A 530 -32.54 -23.03 6.52
C ARG A 530 -32.28 -24.46 7.00
N ASP A 531 -31.12 -25.00 6.63
CA ASP A 531 -30.70 -26.37 6.98
C ASP A 531 -30.39 -26.48 8.49
N TYR A 532 -29.88 -25.40 9.10
CA TYR A 532 -29.48 -25.31 10.51
C TYR A 532 -30.08 -24.06 11.18
N PRO A 533 -31.38 -24.06 11.49
CA PRO A 533 -32.04 -22.91 12.11
C PRO A 533 -31.50 -22.63 13.52
N GLY A 534 -31.17 -21.37 13.80
CA GLY A 534 -30.66 -20.92 15.11
C GLY A 534 -29.14 -20.80 15.20
N GLU A 535 -28.42 -21.20 14.16
CA GLU A 535 -26.97 -21.03 14.00
C GLU A 535 -26.72 -19.78 13.13
N TRP A 536 -25.99 -18.77 13.63
CA TRP A 536 -25.90 -17.44 12.99
C TRP A 536 -24.57 -17.16 12.27
#